data_AF-A0A661E2B4-F1
#
_entry.id   AF-A0A661E2B4-F1
#
_cell.length_a   1.000
_cell.length_b   1.000
_cell.length_c   1.000
_cell.angle_alpha   90.00
_cell.angle_beta   90.00
_cell.angle_gamma   90.00
#
_symmetry.space_group_name_H-M   'P 1'
#
loop_
_entity.id
_entity.type
_entity.pdbx_description
1 polymer ?
#
loop_
_entity_poly.entity_id
_entity_poly.type
_entity_poly.pdbx_seq_one_letter_code
_entity_poly.pdbx_strand_id
1 'polypeptide(L)'
;MATANPAIVLTGLARKLVDEGLINESVAERAIENARQDKVPLVSHLVKKNLVDARAIAVAASADFGIPVFDLEALDLEMAAT
;
A
#
# COMPACT_ATOMS: atom_id res chain seq x y z
N MET A 1 30.86 10.57 -13.72
CA MET A 1 29.58 10.82 -14.40
C MET A 1 28.47 10.54 -13.40
N ALA A 2 27.63 11.54 -13.09
CA ALA A 2 26.48 11.32 -12.20
C ALA A 2 25.41 10.56 -12.98
N THR A 3 25.17 9.29 -12.64
CA THR A 3 24.01 8.57 -13.16
C THR A 3 22.78 9.18 -12.49
N ALA A 4 22.00 9.96 -13.24
CA ALA A 4 20.69 10.39 -12.78
C ALA A 4 19.89 9.14 -12.43
N ASN A 5 19.48 9.00 -11.17
CA ASN A 5 18.51 7.99 -10.79
C ASN A 5 17.23 8.34 -11.55
N PRO A 6 16.70 7.47 -12.43
CA PRO A 6 15.46 7.78 -13.13
C PRO A 6 14.38 8.07 -12.09
N ALA A 7 13.75 9.24 -12.19
CA ALA A 7 12.66 9.61 -11.30
C ALA A 7 11.59 8.50 -11.36
N ILE A 8 11.25 7.94 -10.20
CA ILE A 8 10.25 6.88 -10.12
C ILE A 8 8.90 7.55 -10.34
N VAL A 9 8.27 7.26 -11.47
CA VAL A 9 6.91 7.75 -11.74
C VAL A 9 5.95 6.98 -10.84
N LEU A 10 5.37 7.67 -9.85
CA LEU A 10 4.35 7.09 -8.99
C LEU A 10 3.06 6.86 -9.79
N THR A 11 2.53 5.63 -9.73
CA THR A 11 1.30 5.24 -10.44
C THR A 11 0.39 4.38 -9.56
N GLY A 12 -0.90 4.37 -9.90
CA GLY A 12 -1.91 3.55 -9.22
C GLY A 12 -1.96 3.82 -7.72
N LEU A 13 -1.99 2.76 -6.91
CA LEU A 13 -2.09 2.86 -5.46
C LEU A 13 -0.94 3.67 -4.82
N ALA A 14 0.28 3.63 -5.36
CA ALA A 14 1.39 4.40 -4.80
C ALA A 14 1.15 5.91 -4.88
N ARG A 15 0.65 6.39 -6.03
CA ARG A 15 0.27 7.80 -6.26
C ARG A 15 -0.89 8.19 -5.33
N LYS A 16 -1.92 7.34 -5.26
CA LYS A 16 -3.08 7.52 -4.39
C LYS A 16 -2.71 7.70 -2.92
N LEU A 17 -1.84 6.85 -2.38
CA LEU A 17 -1.41 6.95 -0.97
C LEU A 17 -0.66 8.25 -0.68
N VAL A 18 0.04 8.82 -1.67
CA VAL A 18 0.68 10.13 -1.55
C VAL A 18 -0.35 11.25 -1.60
N ASP A 19 -1.30 11.16 -2.53
CA ASP A 19 -2.33 12.19 -2.72
C ASP A 19 -3.30 12.26 -1.52
N GLU A 20 -3.53 11.14 -0.83
CA GLU A 20 -4.27 11.08 0.43
C GLU A 20 -3.43 11.44 1.67
N GLY A 21 -2.13 11.74 1.49
CA GLY A 21 -1.23 12.15 2.56
C GLY A 21 -0.85 11.03 3.54
N LEU A 22 -1.12 9.77 3.19
CA LEU A 22 -0.76 8.60 4.00
C LEU A 22 0.75 8.39 4.03
N ILE A 23 1.44 8.74 2.95
CA ILE A 23 2.90 8.83 2.84
C ILE A 23 3.28 10.04 1.99
N ASN A 24 4.53 10.49 2.08
CA ASN A 24 5.05 11.48 1.13
C ASN A 24 5.72 10.80 -0.07
N GLU A 25 5.96 11.58 -1.12
CA GLU A 25 6.55 11.10 -2.38
C GLU A 25 7.91 10.43 -2.17
N SER A 26 8.79 11.00 -1.33
CA SER A 26 10.10 10.40 -1.04
C SER A 26 10.01 9.04 -0.35
N VAL A 27 9.04 8.87 0.56
CA VAL A 27 8.77 7.58 1.22
C VAL A 27 8.23 6.57 0.21
N ALA A 28 7.33 6.99 -0.69
CA ALA A 28 6.77 6.14 -1.73
C ALA A 28 7.86 5.64 -2.70
N GLU A 29 8.73 6.53 -3.18
CA GLU A 29 9.86 6.17 -4.06
C GLU A 29 10.79 5.15 -3.41
N ARG A 30 11.18 5.39 -2.14
CA ARG A 30 12.04 4.47 -1.39
C ARG A 30 11.35 3.13 -1.15
N ALA A 31 10.07 3.14 -0.83
CA ALA A 31 9.31 1.91 -0.62
C ALA A 31 9.20 1.08 -1.90
N ILE A 32 9.05 1.70 -3.07
CA ILE A 32 9.05 1.03 -4.37
C ILE A 32 10.40 0.37 -4.63
N GLU A 33 11.50 1.10 -4.41
CA GLU A 33 12.84 0.57 -4.62
C GLU A 33 13.14 -0.59 -3.67
N ASN A 34 12.85 -0.43 -2.37
CA ASN A 34 13.06 -1.48 -1.39
C ASN A 34 12.18 -2.71 -1.66
N ALA A 35 10.90 -2.52 -2.01
CA ALA A 35 10.01 -3.63 -2.38
C ALA A 35 10.53 -4.40 -3.59
N ARG A 36 11.09 -3.69 -4.59
CA ARG A 36 11.72 -4.30 -5.77
C ARG A 36 12.97 -5.10 -5.40
N GLN A 37 13.83 -4.57 -4.53
CA GLN A 37 15.03 -5.26 -4.03
C GLN A 37 14.67 -6.50 -3.22
N ASP A 38 13.69 -6.39 -2.34
CA ASP A 38 13.15 -7.48 -1.51
C ASP A 38 12.32 -8.49 -2.34
N LYS A 39 12.02 -8.18 -3.61
CA LYS A 39 11.18 -8.98 -4.51
C LYS A 39 9.80 -9.29 -3.94
N VAL A 40 9.19 -8.29 -3.31
CA VAL A 40 7.83 -8.38 -2.75
C VAL A 40 6.91 -7.31 -3.36
N PRO A 41 5.58 -7.53 -3.37
CA PRO A 41 4.65 -6.49 -3.76
C PRO A 41 4.76 -5.25 -2.87
N LEU A 42 4.58 -4.06 -3.45
CA LEU A 42 4.69 -2.78 -2.73
C LEU A 42 3.78 -2.74 -1.49
N VAL A 43 2.51 -3.11 -1.62
CA VAL A 43 1.55 -3.12 -0.50
C VAL A 43 2.05 -4.01 0.64
N SER A 44 2.54 -5.21 0.31
CA SER A 44 3.11 -6.12 1.31
C SER A 44 4.33 -5.52 2.00
N HIS A 45 5.17 -4.79 1.27
CA HIS A 45 6.32 -4.09 1.85
C HIS A 45 5.88 -2.96 2.80
N LEU A 46 4.93 -2.12 2.38
CA LEU A 46 4.42 -1.00 3.17
C LEU A 46 3.86 -1.46 4.52
N VAL A 47 3.03 -2.51 4.51
CA VAL A 47 2.44 -3.07 5.74
C VAL A 47 3.51 -3.73 6.61
N LYS A 48 4.36 -4.61 6.05
CA LYS A 48 5.37 -5.34 6.83
C LYS A 48 6.40 -4.42 7.48
N LYS A 49 6.69 -3.27 6.86
CA LYS A 49 7.60 -2.26 7.39
C LYS A 49 6.89 -1.20 8.24
N ASN A 50 5.59 -1.35 8.51
CA ASN A 50 4.75 -0.39 9.24
C ASN A 50 4.86 1.05 8.70
N LEU A 51 5.01 1.19 7.38
CA LEU A 51 5.07 2.50 6.72
C LEU A 51 3.68 3.09 6.52
N VAL A 52 2.67 2.23 6.33
CA VAL A 52 1.26 2.60 6.23
C VAL A 52 0.44 1.52 6.92
N ASP A 53 -0.60 1.94 7.63
CA ASP A 53 -1.57 1.04 8.25
C ASP A 53 -2.32 0.21 7.20
N ALA A 54 -2.53 -1.09 7.48
CA ALA A 54 -3.16 -2.01 6.53
C ALA A 54 -4.62 -1.63 6.20
N ARG A 55 -5.37 -1.13 7.20
CA ARG A 55 -6.76 -0.70 7.01
C ARG A 55 -6.81 0.55 6.15
N ALA A 56 -5.90 1.51 6.36
CA ALA A 56 -5.79 2.70 5.50
C ALA A 56 -5.53 2.33 4.03
N ILE A 57 -4.61 1.40 3.76
CA ILE A 57 -4.36 0.92 2.39
C ILE A 57 -5.61 0.27 1.79
N ALA A 58 -6.30 -0.58 2.56
CA ALA A 58 -7.52 -1.25 2.08
C ALA A 58 -8.62 -0.25 1.72
N VAL A 59 -8.82 0.80 2.54
CA VAL A 59 -9.79 1.87 2.27
C VAL A 59 -9.41 2.66 1.01
N ALA A 60 -8.15 3.05 0.87
CA ALA A 60 -7.67 3.75 -0.32
C ALA A 60 -7.85 2.91 -1.60
N ALA A 61 -7.54 1.61 -1.52
CA ALA A 61 -7.74 0.68 -2.65
C ALA A 61 -9.23 0.49 -2.97
N SER A 62 -10.09 0.36 -1.96
CA SER A 62 -11.54 0.26 -2.16
C SER A 62 -12.10 1.46 -2.93
N ALA A 63 -11.66 2.67 -2.58
CA ALA A 63 -12.09 3.89 -3.25
C ALA A 63 -11.71 3.92 -4.74
N ASP A 64 -10.55 3.40 -5.12
CA ASP A 64 -10.05 3.45 -6.50
C ASP A 64 -10.50 2.26 -7.36
N PHE A 65 -10.68 1.08 -6.77
CA PHE A 65 -11.04 -0.15 -7.49
C PHE A 65 -12.53 -0.53 -7.36
N GLY A 66 -13.29 0.17 -6.51
CA GLY A 66 -14.72 -0.06 -6.31
C GLY A 66 -15.06 -1.36 -5.58
N ILE A 67 -14.10 -1.93 -4.85
CA ILE A 67 -14.26 -3.19 -4.13
C ILE A 67 -14.41 -2.89 -2.64
N PRO A 68 -15.51 -3.32 -1.97
CA PRO A 68 -15.72 -3.00 -0.57
C PRO A 68 -14.65 -3.62 0.35
N VAL A 69 -14.31 -2.91 1.43
CA VAL A 69 -13.48 -3.44 2.51
C VAL A 69 -14.39 -4.14 3.51
N PHE A 70 -14.05 -5.38 3.87
CA PHE A 70 -14.70 -6.11 4.94
C PHE A 70 -13.77 -6.17 6.16
N ASP A 71 -14.29 -5.76 7.33
CA ASP A 71 -13.56 -5.85 8.58
C ASP A 71 -13.63 -7.28 9.12
N LEU A 72 -12.50 -7.99 9.12
CA LEU A 72 -12.43 -9.38 9.56
C LEU A 72 -12.73 -9.53 11.06
N GLU A 73 -12.52 -8.48 11.86
CA GLU A 73 -12.85 -8.51 13.30
C GLU A 73 -14.37 -8.47 13.54
N ALA A 74 -15.15 -8.04 12.55
CA ALA A 74 -16.61 -8.06 12.61
C ALA A 74 -17.20 -9.43 12.27
N LEU A 75 -16.38 -10.39 11.80
CA LEU A 75 -16.83 -11.74 11.49
C LEU A 75 -16.88 -12.61 12.74
N ASP A 76 -18.09 -12.95 13.18
CA ASP A 76 -18.30 -13.97 14.20
C ASP A 76 -18.10 -15.37 13.59
N LEU A 77 -16.94 -15.97 13.88
CA LEU A 77 -16.58 -17.30 13.38
C LEU A 77 -17.34 -18.43 14.08
N GLU A 78 -17.87 -18.22 15.29
CA GLU A 78 -18.65 -19.24 16.00
C GLU A 78 -20.02 -19.43 15.34
N MET A 79 -20.60 -18.36 14.80
CA MET A 79 -21.83 -18.43 14.00
C MET A 79 -21.59 -18.90 12.56
N ALA A 80 -20.35 -18.88 12.07
CA ALA A 80 -20.01 -19.20 10.68
C ALA A 80 -19.85 -20.72 10.40
N ALA A 81 -19.82 -21.55 11.44
CA ALA A 81 -19.73 -23.00 11.30
C ALA A 81 -21.14 -23.65 11.29
N THR A 82 -21.52 -24.26 10.16
CA THR A 82 -22.60 -25.27 10.09
C THR A 82 -22.03 -26.59 9.62
#